data_AF-A0A6B2LIM2-F1
#
_entry.id   AF-A0A6B2LIM2-F1
#
_cell.length_a   1.000
_cell.length_b   1.000
_cell.length_c   1.000
_cell.angle_alpha   90.00
_cell.angle_beta   90.00
_cell.angle_gamma   90.00
#
_symmetry.space_group_name_H-M   'P 1'
#
loop_
_entity.id
_entity.type
_entity.pdbx_description
1 polymer ?
#
loop_
_entity_poly.entity_id
_entity_poly.type
_entity_poly.pdbx_seq_one_letter_code
_entity_poly.pdbx_strand_id
1 'polypeptide(L)'
;MVLVGMPWVYSLTAFVNCFWLENTYGVLDVLRDLYEAVVLLVFVYLLMWKLGGAKGFKEVDKKRWNFCTKNLILAGLAQFILFRPLSASLMIIWTYIGPHTNVLFILITTLKVLTTLLALLCLFIAYKATHKVLAPWRAGLKFLVIKGIVFVVLLQDVVLHVLHRWGDIDLLSSLFLIETLIVLEMVPFSLAFPYAFRVEEFL
;
A
#
# COMPACT_ATOMS: atom_id res chain seq x y z
N MET A 1 14.61 -6.35 -6.35
CA MET A 1 15.27 -5.44 -5.38
C MET A 1 14.29 -4.48 -4.71
N VAL A 2 13.53 -3.66 -5.46
CA VAL A 2 12.57 -2.70 -4.86
C VAL A 2 11.47 -3.39 -4.02
N LEU A 3 10.93 -4.53 -4.42
CA LEU A 3 9.88 -5.20 -3.62
C LEU A 3 10.33 -5.63 -2.23
N VAL A 4 11.59 -6.04 -2.08
CA VAL A 4 12.15 -6.60 -0.83
C VAL A 4 12.42 -5.51 0.21
N GLY A 5 12.56 -4.25 -0.23
CA GLY A 5 12.83 -3.12 0.66
C GLY A 5 11.62 -2.61 1.44
N MET A 6 10.40 -3.12 1.18
CA MET A 6 9.19 -2.61 1.82
C MET A 6 9.25 -2.59 3.36
N PRO A 7 9.51 -3.72 4.04
CA PRO A 7 9.55 -3.74 5.51
C PRO A 7 10.59 -2.77 6.08
N TRP A 8 11.72 -2.61 5.38
CA TRP A 8 12.80 -1.73 5.79
C TRP A 8 12.40 -0.26 5.71
N VAL A 9 11.76 0.15 4.61
CA VAL A 9 11.27 1.52 4.44
C VAL A 9 10.19 1.84 5.47
N TYR A 10 9.25 0.93 5.72
CA TYR A 10 8.20 1.13 6.72
C TYR A 10 8.77 1.21 8.14
N SER A 11 9.69 0.31 8.50
CA SER A 11 10.32 0.30 9.82
C SER A 11 11.18 1.55 10.06
N LEU A 12 11.97 1.98 9.06
CA LEU A 12 12.80 3.17 9.18
C LEU A 12 11.97 4.44 9.28
N THR A 13 10.95 4.58 8.45
CA THR A 13 10.05 5.75 8.51
C THR A 13 9.32 5.83 9.85
N ALA A 14 8.80 4.70 10.34
CA ALA A 14 8.12 4.65 11.63
C ALA A 14 9.06 4.91 12.80
N PHE A 15 10.27 4.35 12.75
CA PHE A 15 11.30 4.60 13.76
C PHE A 15 11.67 6.08 13.84
N VAL A 16 11.90 6.74 12.71
CA VAL A 16 12.21 8.18 12.69
C VAL A 16 11.02 9.01 13.18
N ASN A 17 9.78 8.65 12.79
CA ASN A 17 8.58 9.32 13.30
C ASN A 17 8.44 9.19 14.82
N CYS A 18 8.80 8.06 15.44
CA CYS A 18 8.77 7.90 16.90
C CYS A 18 9.66 8.90 17.66
N PHE A 19 10.80 9.33 17.09
CA PHE A 19 11.67 10.30 17.74
C PHE A 19 11.31 11.75 17.44
N TRP A 20 10.64 12.01 16.31
CA TRP A 20 10.45 13.37 15.78
C TRP A 20 9.01 13.67 15.33
N LEU A 21 8.01 13.16 16.07
CA LEU A 21 6.58 13.26 15.75
C LEU A 21 6.10 14.67 15.36
N GLU A 22 6.56 15.73 16.02
CA GLU A 22 6.04 17.08 15.78
C GLU A 22 6.50 17.69 14.44
N ASN A 23 7.62 17.23 13.88
CA ASN A 23 8.25 17.89 12.72
C ASN A 23 8.37 16.98 11.48
N THR A 24 8.34 15.66 11.65
CA THR A 24 8.49 14.70 10.52
C THR A 24 7.20 14.00 10.14
N TYR A 25 6.18 14.03 11.01
CA TYR A 25 4.88 13.43 10.76
C TYR A 25 4.23 14.09 9.54
N GLY A 26 3.78 13.28 8.57
CA GLY A 26 3.31 13.73 7.26
C GLY A 26 4.36 13.68 6.13
N VAL A 27 5.61 14.10 6.35
CA VAL A 27 6.64 14.07 5.29
C VAL A 27 7.12 12.64 5.02
N LEU A 28 7.40 11.88 6.07
CA LEU A 28 7.80 10.48 5.93
C LEU A 28 6.63 9.59 5.47
N ASP A 29 5.40 9.99 5.75
CA ASP A 29 4.20 9.29 5.28
C ASP A 29 4.02 9.43 3.76
N VAL A 30 4.37 10.59 3.19
CA VAL A 30 4.43 10.75 1.72
C VAL A 30 5.44 9.77 1.10
N LEU A 31 6.60 9.58 1.73
CA LEU A 31 7.61 8.64 1.23
C LEU A 31 7.08 7.20 1.27
N ARG A 32 6.41 6.82 2.36
CA ARG A 32 5.77 5.51 2.51
C ARG A 32 4.68 5.30 1.45
N ASP A 33 3.85 6.32 1.21
CA ASP A 33 2.79 6.31 0.20
C ASP A 33 3.34 6.20 -1.23
N LEU A 34 4.42 6.92 -1.55
CA LEU A 34 5.09 6.84 -2.84
C LEU A 34 5.73 5.47 -3.06
N TYR A 35 6.36 4.93 -2.02
CA TYR A 35 7.01 3.62 -2.09
C TYR A 35 5.99 2.50 -2.37
N GLU A 36 4.83 2.53 -1.72
CA GLU A 36 3.76 1.57 -1.96
C GLU A 36 3.25 1.63 -3.41
N ALA A 37 3.08 2.83 -3.96
CA ALA A 37 2.71 3.00 -5.37
C ALA A 37 3.74 2.38 -6.33
N VAL A 38 5.05 2.60 -6.07
CA VAL A 38 6.13 2.00 -6.87
C VAL A 38 6.13 0.47 -6.75
N VAL A 39 5.94 -0.07 -5.55
CA VAL A 39 5.91 -1.52 -5.29
C VAL A 39 4.77 -2.18 -6.06
N LEU A 40 3.58 -1.59 -6.07
CA LEU A 40 2.46 -2.11 -6.84
C LEU A 40 2.73 -2.06 -8.35
N LEU A 41 3.32 -0.98 -8.85
CA LEU A 41 3.68 -0.86 -10.27
C LEU A 41 4.71 -1.91 -10.69
N VAL A 42 5.76 -2.10 -9.90
CA VAL A 42 6.78 -3.15 -10.12
C VAL A 42 6.15 -4.54 -10.08
N PHE A 43 5.22 -4.78 -9.14
CA PHE A 43 4.53 -6.07 -9.05
C PHE A 43 3.68 -6.36 -10.29
N VAL A 44 2.90 -5.39 -10.77
CA VAL A 44 2.11 -5.54 -12.01
C VAL A 44 3.02 -5.79 -13.22
N TYR A 45 4.14 -5.08 -13.31
CA TYR A 45 5.11 -5.28 -14.38
C TYR A 45 5.73 -6.70 -14.34
N LEU A 46 6.05 -7.21 -13.15
CA LEU A 46 6.54 -8.58 -12.98
C LEU A 46 5.52 -9.63 -13.40
N LEU A 47 4.23 -9.42 -13.10
CA LEU A 47 3.16 -10.30 -13.60
C LEU A 47 3.15 -10.32 -15.12
N MET A 48 3.21 -9.14 -15.78
CA MET A 48 3.26 -9.04 -17.24
C MET A 48 4.50 -9.72 -17.84
N TRP A 49 5.65 -9.59 -17.20
CA TRP A 49 6.89 -10.21 -17.68
C TRP A 49 6.84 -11.74 -17.57
N LYS A 50 6.40 -12.28 -16.42
CA LYS A 50 6.24 -13.73 -16.20
C LYS A 50 5.16 -14.36 -17.07
N LEU A 51 4.21 -13.58 -17.57
CA LEU A 51 3.22 -13.99 -18.57
C LEU A 51 3.81 -14.14 -19.98
N GLY A 52 5.12 -14.03 -20.20
CA GLY A 52 5.74 -14.13 -21.54
C GLY A 52 5.67 -12.82 -22.33
N GLY A 53 5.66 -11.68 -21.62
CA GLY A 53 5.63 -10.34 -22.20
C GLY A 53 4.33 -10.01 -22.92
N ALA A 54 4.39 -9.16 -23.95
CA ALA A 54 3.22 -8.67 -24.67
C ALA A 54 2.38 -9.77 -25.35
N LYS A 55 2.97 -10.96 -25.61
CA LYS A 55 2.32 -12.07 -26.32
C LYS A 55 1.47 -12.93 -25.39
N GLY A 56 1.99 -13.37 -24.23
CA GLY A 56 1.16 -14.14 -23.30
C GLY A 56 0.23 -13.27 -22.46
N PHE A 57 0.50 -11.96 -22.32
CA PHE A 57 -0.53 -11.02 -21.86
C PHE A 57 -1.72 -11.01 -22.83
N LYS A 58 -1.49 -10.94 -24.15
CA LYS A 58 -2.56 -11.03 -25.18
C LYS A 58 -3.35 -12.34 -25.11
N GLU A 59 -2.73 -13.47 -24.74
CA GLU A 59 -3.44 -14.74 -24.58
C GLU A 59 -4.35 -14.76 -23.34
N VAL A 60 -3.91 -14.18 -22.22
CA VAL A 60 -4.76 -13.99 -21.03
C VAL A 60 -5.86 -12.97 -21.30
N ASP A 61 -5.55 -11.91 -22.03
CA ASP A 61 -6.47 -10.85 -22.47
C ASP A 61 -7.63 -11.45 -23.30
N LYS A 62 -7.34 -12.41 -24.18
CA LYS A 62 -8.32 -13.01 -25.10
C LYS A 62 -9.29 -14.01 -24.43
N LYS A 63 -8.90 -14.63 -23.32
CA LYS A 63 -9.62 -15.78 -22.72
C LYS A 63 -10.30 -15.48 -21.39
N ARG A 64 -10.00 -14.35 -20.72
CA ARG A 64 -10.45 -14.12 -19.33
C ARG A 64 -10.76 -12.67 -18.95
N TRP A 65 -10.19 -11.67 -19.62
CA TRP A 65 -10.40 -10.26 -19.25
C TRP A 65 -11.50 -9.63 -20.11
N ASN A 66 -12.66 -9.38 -19.50
CA ASN A 66 -13.66 -8.51 -20.13
C ASN A 66 -13.06 -7.10 -20.22
N PHE A 67 -13.39 -6.36 -21.29
CA PHE A 67 -12.96 -4.98 -21.53
C PHE A 67 -13.11 -4.08 -20.29
N CYS A 68 -14.23 -4.21 -19.55
CA CYS A 68 -14.45 -3.50 -18.30
C CYS A 68 -13.43 -3.84 -17.21
N THR A 69 -13.03 -5.10 -17.06
CA THR A 69 -12.02 -5.53 -16.07
C THR A 69 -10.64 -4.93 -16.36
N LYS A 70 -10.29 -4.85 -17.65
CA LYS A 70 -9.02 -4.26 -18.09
C LYS A 70 -8.95 -2.78 -17.76
N ASN A 71 -9.99 -2.04 -18.15
CA ASN A 71 -10.07 -0.61 -17.88
C ASN A 71 -10.22 -0.32 -16.40
N LEU A 72 -10.96 -1.14 -15.65
CA LEU A 72 -11.10 -1.01 -14.19
C LEU A 72 -9.76 -1.22 -13.48
N ILE A 73 -8.97 -2.22 -13.91
CA ILE A 73 -7.67 -2.49 -13.29
C ILE A 73 -6.68 -1.38 -13.62
N LEU A 74 -6.61 -0.97 -14.89
CA LEU A 74 -5.72 0.10 -15.32
C LEU A 74 -6.10 1.44 -14.69
N ALA A 75 -7.39 1.77 -14.65
CA ALA A 75 -7.89 2.98 -14.00
C ALA A 75 -7.70 2.93 -12.49
N GLY A 76 -7.94 1.79 -11.84
CA GLY A 76 -7.75 1.65 -10.39
C GLY A 76 -6.28 1.76 -9.97
N LEU A 77 -5.35 1.18 -10.74
CA LEU A 77 -3.91 1.34 -10.50
C LEU A 77 -3.43 2.77 -10.79
N ALA A 78 -3.89 3.38 -11.90
CA ALA A 78 -3.53 4.75 -12.23
C ALA A 78 -4.10 5.75 -11.21
N GLN A 79 -5.35 5.55 -10.77
CA GLN A 79 -5.96 6.30 -9.68
C GLN A 79 -5.13 6.15 -8.42
N PHE A 80 -4.73 4.94 -8.04
CA PHE A 80 -3.95 4.73 -6.82
C PHE A 80 -2.58 5.43 -6.85
N ILE A 81 -1.86 5.36 -7.98
CA ILE A 81 -0.54 5.97 -8.14
C ILE A 81 -0.62 7.50 -8.10
N LEU A 82 -1.69 8.11 -8.63
CA LEU A 82 -1.86 9.57 -8.67
C LEU A 82 -2.52 10.13 -7.41
N PHE A 83 -3.56 9.47 -6.89
CA PHE A 83 -4.32 9.97 -5.75
C PHE A 83 -3.54 9.90 -4.44
N ARG A 84 -2.66 8.91 -4.25
CA ARG A 84 -1.89 8.83 -3.00
C ARG A 84 -0.95 10.02 -2.77
N PRO A 85 0.00 10.34 -3.67
CA PRO A 85 0.88 11.50 -3.47
C PRO A 85 0.09 12.81 -3.42
N LEU A 86 -1.01 12.91 -4.17
CA LEU A 86 -1.91 14.06 -4.13
C LEU A 86 -2.62 14.20 -2.78
N SER A 87 -3.11 13.10 -2.21
CA SER A 87 -3.77 13.11 -0.90
C SER A 87 -2.81 13.43 0.24
N ALA A 88 -1.56 12.97 0.14
CA ALA A 88 -0.53 13.23 1.15
C ALA A 88 -0.02 14.69 1.07
N SER A 89 0.16 15.24 -0.14
CA SER A 89 0.50 16.66 -0.31
C SER A 89 -0.63 17.58 0.16
N LEU A 90 -1.89 17.25 -0.14
CA LEU A 90 -3.06 17.96 0.39
C LEU A 90 -3.09 17.96 1.92
N MET A 91 -2.74 16.84 2.56
CA MET A 91 -2.73 16.72 4.02
C MET A 91 -1.64 17.60 4.65
N ILE A 92 -0.45 17.67 4.03
CA ILE A 92 0.64 18.56 4.49
C ILE A 92 0.21 20.04 4.34
N ILE A 93 -0.31 20.42 3.18
CA ILE A 93 -0.80 21.79 2.93
C ILE A 93 -1.89 22.15 3.95
N TRP A 94 -2.76 21.21 4.29
CA TRP A 94 -3.81 21.39 5.29
C TRP A 94 -3.24 21.69 6.69
N THR A 95 -2.19 20.98 7.10
CA THR A 95 -1.49 21.23 8.37
C THR A 95 -0.92 22.64 8.45
N TYR A 96 -0.48 23.22 7.32
CA TYR A 96 0.09 24.58 7.29
C TYR A 96 -0.96 25.72 7.28
N ILE A 97 -2.16 25.48 6.75
CA ILE A 97 -3.21 26.52 6.65
C ILE A 97 -4.00 26.69 7.97
N GLY A 98 -3.86 25.74 8.90
CA GLY A 98 -4.53 25.76 10.20
C GLY A 98 -5.93 25.11 10.16
N PRO A 99 -6.47 24.72 11.34
CA PRO A 99 -7.62 23.83 11.44
C PRO A 99 -8.92 24.62 11.27
N HIS A 100 -9.27 25.00 10.04
CA HIS A 100 -10.48 25.79 9.81
C HIS A 100 -11.72 24.97 9.47
N THR A 101 -11.63 23.67 9.14
CA THR A 101 -12.83 22.80 9.05
C THR A 101 -12.54 21.30 9.30
N ASN A 102 -13.24 20.69 10.27
CA ASN A 102 -13.16 19.25 10.55
C ASN A 102 -13.67 18.37 9.38
N VAL A 103 -14.56 18.91 8.54
CA VAL A 103 -15.17 18.18 7.43
C VAL A 103 -14.19 17.83 6.30
N LEU A 104 -13.26 18.73 5.95
CA LEU A 104 -12.32 18.49 4.87
C LEU A 104 -11.27 17.44 5.24
N PHE A 105 -10.81 17.45 6.49
CA PHE A 105 -9.93 16.40 7.03
C PHE A 105 -10.59 15.02 7.00
N ILE A 106 -11.84 14.91 7.47
CA ILE A 106 -12.60 13.65 7.45
C ILE A 106 -12.82 13.18 6.01
N LEU A 107 -13.15 14.09 5.08
CA LEU A 107 -13.38 13.77 3.68
C LEU A 107 -12.12 13.27 2.99
N ILE A 108 -10.99 13.96 3.17
CA ILE A 108 -9.69 13.54 2.61
C ILE A 108 -9.32 12.16 3.14
N THR A 109 -9.47 11.94 4.45
CA THR A 109 -9.08 10.68 5.08
C THR A 109 -9.99 9.52 4.67
N THR A 110 -11.30 9.75 4.58
CA THR A 110 -12.25 8.76 4.05
C THR A 110 -11.96 8.41 2.60
N LEU A 111 -11.62 9.40 1.76
CA LEU A 111 -11.22 9.16 0.37
C LEU A 111 -9.92 8.35 0.26
N LYS A 112 -8.95 8.54 1.18
CA LYS A 112 -7.72 7.73 1.23
C LYS A 112 -8.04 6.27 1.54
N VAL A 113 -8.92 6.00 2.50
CA VAL A 113 -9.37 4.64 2.84
C VAL A 113 -10.07 3.99 1.65
N LEU A 114 -11.04 4.68 1.03
CA LEU A 114 -11.78 4.15 -0.12
C LEU A 114 -10.89 3.86 -1.32
N THR A 115 -9.98 4.77 -1.65
CA THR A 115 -9.00 4.60 -2.75
C THR A 115 -8.10 3.39 -2.48
N THR A 116 -7.69 3.20 -1.23
CA THR A 116 -6.86 2.05 -0.84
C THR A 116 -7.63 0.74 -0.92
N LEU A 117 -8.91 0.70 -0.50
CA LEU A 117 -9.77 -0.47 -0.68
C LEU A 117 -10.00 -0.81 -2.16
N LEU A 118 -10.20 0.21 -3.01
CA LEU A 118 -10.37 0.03 -4.45
C LEU A 118 -9.10 -0.55 -5.10
N ALA A 119 -7.92 -0.06 -4.71
CA ALA A 119 -6.65 -0.60 -5.19
C ALA A 119 -6.42 -2.04 -4.72
N LEU A 120 -6.76 -2.37 -3.47
CA LEU A 120 -6.71 -3.73 -2.93
C LEU A 120 -7.65 -4.68 -3.68
N LEU A 121 -8.81 -4.20 -4.11
CA LEU A 121 -9.78 -4.94 -4.93
C LEU A 121 -9.23 -5.17 -6.35
N CYS A 122 -8.76 -4.10 -7.00
CA CYS A 122 -8.15 -4.14 -8.33
C CYS A 122 -7.01 -5.17 -8.39
N LEU A 123 -6.10 -5.11 -7.42
CA LEU A 123 -4.97 -6.02 -7.33
C LEU A 123 -5.42 -7.48 -7.09
N PHE A 124 -6.48 -7.68 -6.30
CA PHE A 124 -7.04 -9.01 -6.07
C PHE A 124 -7.65 -9.63 -7.32
N ILE A 125 -8.36 -8.83 -8.13
CA ILE A 125 -8.92 -9.28 -9.40
C ILE A 125 -7.79 -9.63 -10.37
N ALA A 126 -6.76 -8.78 -10.47
CA ALA A 126 -5.57 -9.04 -11.27
C ALA A 126 -4.84 -10.33 -10.85
N TYR A 127 -4.69 -10.54 -9.55
CA TYR A 127 -4.13 -11.78 -8.99
C TYR A 127 -5.00 -12.99 -9.34
N LYS A 128 -6.32 -12.96 -9.09
CA LYS A 128 -7.20 -14.09 -9.41
C LYS A 128 -7.14 -14.47 -10.88
N ALA A 129 -7.00 -13.49 -11.78
CA ALA A 129 -6.88 -13.74 -13.21
C ALA A 129 -5.55 -14.43 -13.59
N THR A 130 -4.46 -14.12 -12.89
CA THR A 130 -3.10 -14.58 -13.23
C THR A 130 -2.63 -15.78 -12.40
N HIS A 131 -3.23 -16.05 -11.24
CA HIS A 131 -2.73 -17.05 -10.28
C HIS A 131 -2.66 -18.47 -10.85
N LYS A 132 -3.57 -18.86 -11.76
CA LYS A 132 -3.57 -20.21 -12.36
C LYS A 132 -2.38 -20.41 -13.30
N VAL A 133 -2.02 -19.36 -14.03
CA VAL A 133 -0.90 -19.37 -14.97
C VAL A 133 0.43 -19.30 -14.21
N LEU A 134 0.44 -18.60 -13.07
CA LEU A 134 1.62 -18.45 -12.21
C LEU A 134 1.66 -19.42 -11.01
N ALA A 135 0.82 -20.45 -11.00
CA ALA A 135 0.76 -21.46 -9.93
C ALA A 135 2.14 -22.09 -9.59
N PRO A 136 3.02 -22.45 -10.54
CA PRO A 136 4.33 -23.00 -10.21
C PRO A 136 5.28 -22.00 -9.51
N TRP A 137 5.02 -20.69 -9.58
CA TRP A 137 5.93 -19.64 -9.08
C TRP A 137 5.58 -19.12 -7.67
N ARG A 138 4.72 -19.84 -6.92
CA ARG A 138 4.24 -19.44 -5.57
C ARG A 138 3.73 -17.99 -5.52
N ALA A 139 3.07 -17.53 -6.58
CA ALA A 139 2.62 -16.15 -6.73
C ALA A 139 1.68 -15.68 -5.59
N GLY A 140 0.94 -16.61 -4.97
CA GLY A 140 0.05 -16.30 -3.85
C GLY A 140 0.76 -15.84 -2.59
N LEU A 141 1.93 -16.40 -2.27
CA LEU A 141 2.73 -15.99 -1.10
C LEU A 141 3.33 -14.60 -1.30
N LYS A 142 3.89 -14.35 -2.48
CA LYS A 142 4.44 -13.04 -2.86
C LYS A 142 3.36 -11.95 -2.84
N PHE A 143 2.17 -12.30 -3.31
CA PHE A 143 1.00 -11.42 -3.27
C PHE A 143 0.53 -11.16 -1.83
N LEU A 144 0.41 -12.20 -1.00
CA LEU A 144 -0.04 -12.07 0.38
C LEU A 144 0.94 -11.22 1.21
N VAL A 145 2.23 -11.34 0.98
CA VAL A 145 3.25 -10.57 1.70
C VAL A 145 3.18 -9.09 1.33
N ILE A 146 3.10 -8.74 0.04
CA ILE A 146 2.98 -7.32 -0.39
C ILE A 146 1.63 -6.74 0.05
N LYS A 147 0.53 -7.47 -0.19
CA LYS A 147 -0.82 -6.99 0.10
C LYS A 147 -1.14 -6.98 1.61
N GLY A 148 -0.54 -7.90 2.36
CA GLY A 148 -0.73 -8.03 3.80
C GLY A 148 -0.27 -6.78 4.53
N ILE A 149 0.90 -6.25 4.18
CA ILE A 149 1.41 -4.99 4.74
C ILE A 149 0.41 -3.86 4.54
N VAL A 150 -0.05 -3.66 3.29
CA VAL A 150 -1.01 -2.59 2.98
C VAL A 150 -2.32 -2.75 3.75
N PHE A 151 -2.78 -3.99 3.91
CA PHE A 151 -4.04 -4.27 4.59
C PHE A 151 -3.96 -4.01 6.10
N VAL A 152 -2.87 -4.43 6.75
CA VAL A 152 -2.73 -4.23 8.19
C VAL A 152 -2.44 -2.75 8.51
N VAL A 153 -1.69 -2.05 7.66
CA VAL A 153 -1.52 -0.59 7.75
C VAL A 153 -2.86 0.14 7.58
N LEU A 154 -3.75 -0.34 6.69
CA LEU A 154 -5.11 0.21 6.60
C LEU A 154 -5.92 -0.02 7.87
N LEU A 155 -5.78 -1.19 8.51
CA LEU A 155 -6.46 -1.46 9.78
C LEU A 155 -5.99 -0.49 10.88
N GLN A 156 -4.72 -0.12 10.91
CA GLN A 156 -4.18 0.85 11.89
C GLN A 156 -4.82 2.23 11.74
N ASP A 157 -4.99 2.71 10.50
CA ASP A 157 -5.64 4.00 10.22
C ASP A 157 -7.12 4.02 10.65
N VAL A 158 -7.82 2.90 10.45
CA VAL A 158 -9.21 2.73 10.93
C VAL A 158 -9.26 2.66 12.46
N VAL A 159 -8.32 1.93 13.07
CA VAL A 159 -8.23 1.81 14.54
C VAL A 159 -8.00 3.19 15.15
N LEU A 160 -7.12 4.04 14.59
CA LEU A 160 -6.92 5.41 15.06
C LEU A 160 -8.22 6.22 15.07
N HIS A 161 -8.98 6.18 13.96
CA HIS A 161 -10.22 6.93 13.84
C HIS A 161 -11.28 6.47 14.85
N VAL A 162 -11.38 5.16 15.08
CA VAL A 162 -12.30 4.60 16.08
C VAL A 162 -11.85 4.96 17.49
N LEU A 163 -10.54 4.89 17.77
CA LEU A 163 -9.97 5.16 19.10
C LEU A 163 -10.13 6.64 19.48
N HIS A 164 -9.87 7.56 18.55
CA HIS A 164 -10.09 9.00 18.76
C HIS A 164 -11.58 9.31 19.02
N ARG A 165 -12.50 8.57 18.39
CA ARG A 165 -13.94 8.73 18.60
C ARG A 165 -14.40 8.25 19.98
N TRP A 166 -13.72 7.27 20.58
CA TRP A 166 -14.16 6.59 21.80
C TRP A 166 -13.37 6.96 23.06
N GLY A 167 -12.08 7.30 22.93
CA GLY A 167 -11.15 7.32 24.06
C GLY A 167 -10.75 8.70 24.57
N ASP A 168 -11.09 9.80 23.88
CA ASP A 168 -10.59 11.16 24.19
C ASP A 168 -9.07 11.18 24.48
N ILE A 169 -8.33 10.31 23.78
CA ILE A 169 -6.89 10.15 23.95
C ILE A 169 -6.20 11.26 23.17
N ASP A 170 -5.18 11.86 23.79
CA ASP A 170 -4.33 12.85 23.14
C ASP A 170 -3.80 12.33 21.80
N LEU A 171 -3.86 13.19 20.78
CA LEU A 171 -3.46 12.87 19.42
C LEU A 171 -2.02 12.36 19.37
N LEU A 172 -1.10 13.02 20.10
CA LEU A 172 0.31 12.67 20.15
C LEU A 172 0.55 11.23 20.65
N SER A 173 -0.14 10.84 21.73
CA SER A 173 -0.07 9.50 22.29
C SER A 173 -0.60 8.45 21.32
N SER A 174 -1.68 8.78 20.61
CA SER A 174 -2.29 7.89 19.61
C SER A 174 -1.37 7.67 18.40
N LEU A 175 -0.71 8.74 17.93
CA LEU A 175 0.26 8.67 16.83
C LEU A 175 1.49 7.85 17.20
N PHE A 176 2.01 8.02 18.41
CA PHE A 176 3.15 7.23 18.90
C PHE A 176 2.84 5.73 18.97
N LEU A 177 1.64 5.37 19.44
CA LEU A 177 1.19 3.97 19.50
C LEU A 177 1.12 3.33 18.11
N ILE A 178 0.68 4.06 17.09
CA ILE A 178 0.59 3.56 15.73
C ILE A 178 1.97 3.31 15.15
N GLU A 179 2.89 4.27 15.25
CA GLU A 179 4.24 4.09 14.70
C GLU A 179 4.98 2.94 15.40
N THR A 180 4.78 2.79 16.71
CA THR A 180 5.29 1.64 17.48
C THR A 180 4.68 0.32 16.98
N LEU A 181 3.37 0.31 16.71
CA LEU A 181 2.67 -0.86 16.21
C LEU A 181 3.12 -1.24 14.78
N ILE A 182 3.40 -0.24 13.92
CA ILE A 182 3.95 -0.44 12.58
C ILE A 182 5.32 -1.12 12.66
N VAL A 183 6.22 -0.63 13.53
CA VAL A 183 7.54 -1.26 13.71
C VAL A 183 7.40 -2.72 14.13
N LEU A 184 6.50 -3.01 15.09
CA LEU A 184 6.26 -4.37 15.58
C LEU A 184 5.71 -5.28 14.49
N GLU A 185 4.79 -4.78 13.68
CA GLU A 185 4.16 -5.52 12.59
C GLU A 185 5.16 -5.84 11.45
N MET A 186 6.11 -4.95 11.17
CA MET A 186 7.09 -5.17 10.12
C MET A 186 8.07 -6.31 10.44
N VAL A 187 8.20 -6.72 11.70
CA VAL A 187 9.07 -7.84 12.13
C VAL A 187 8.65 -9.18 11.49
N PRO A 188 7.41 -9.68 11.65
CA PRO A 188 6.99 -10.92 10.99
C PRO A 188 7.01 -10.82 9.47
N PHE A 189 6.72 -9.65 8.89
CA PHE A 189 6.84 -9.46 7.45
C PHE A 189 8.29 -9.60 6.98
N SER A 190 9.25 -8.98 7.67
CA SER A 190 10.69 -9.11 7.36
C SER A 190 11.15 -10.57 7.32
N LEU A 191 10.62 -11.42 8.20
CA LEU A 191 10.88 -12.87 8.19
C LEU A 191 10.17 -13.60 7.04
N ALA A 192 8.97 -13.16 6.65
CA ALA A 192 8.21 -13.73 5.55
C ALA A 192 8.75 -13.36 4.16
N PHE A 193 9.42 -12.21 4.01
CA PHE A 193 9.98 -11.72 2.75
C PHE A 193 11.03 -12.64 2.10
N PRO A 194 12.09 -13.10 2.79
CA PRO A 194 13.07 -14.03 2.21
C PRO A 194 12.45 -15.41 1.88
N TYR A 195 11.36 -15.79 2.57
CA TYR A 195 10.61 -17.00 2.25
C TYR A 195 9.74 -16.84 1.00
N ALA A 196 9.14 -15.66 0.80
CA ALA A 196 8.30 -15.35 -0.36
C ALA A 196 9.13 -15.04 -1.62
N PHE A 197 10.23 -14.30 -1.50
CA PHE A 197 11.12 -13.92 -2.61
C PHE A 197 12.47 -14.63 -2.46
N ARG A 198 12.59 -15.83 -3.02
CA ARG A 198 13.90 -16.52 -3.07
C ARG A 198 14.86 -15.77 -3.97
N VAL A 199 16.09 -15.58 -3.48
CA VAL A 199 17.19 -14.87 -4.18
C VAL A 199 17.54 -15.53 -5.52
N GLU A 200 17.34 -16.85 -5.63
CA GLU A 200 17.55 -17.68 -6.82
C GLU A 200 16.70 -17.26 -8.03
N GLU A 201 15.62 -16.50 -7.84
CA GLU A 201 14.75 -16.07 -8.94
C GLU A 201 15.22 -14.79 -9.65
N PHE A 202 16.26 -14.14 -9.12
CA PHE A 202 16.79 -12.86 -9.60
C PHE A 202 18.25 -12.94 -10.11
N LEU A 203 18.88 -14.11 -10.01
CA LEU A 203 20.16 -14.46 -10.64
C LEU A 203 19.90 -15.07 -12.02
#